data_AF-A0A7S2HTI4-F1
#
_entry.id   AF-A0A7S2HTI4-F1
#
_cell.length_a   1.000
_cell.length_b   1.000
_cell.length_c   1.000
_cell.angle_alpha   90.00
_cell.angle_beta   90.00
_cell.angle_gamma   90.00
#
_symmetry.space_group_name_H-M   'P 1'
#
loop_
_entity.id
_entity.type
_entity.pdbx_description
1 polymer ?
#
loop_
_entity_poly.entity_id
_entity_poly.type
_entity_poly.pdbx_seq_one_letter_code
_entity_poly.pdbx_strand_id
1 'polypeptide(L)'
;GGVAVLRSSAHRSVYSRARKNAPKPKVTHTALPATLRAESVLTFDTAAYDLRGAVVAMLHRSDPSIGSFAHPSLPPSPSTSTSPSPLSSPPDGGDGGDGDYTSASTASPPLAQARLESFRVPPVALLGSGGSCEASQQALADLIASDARFLSAFHALVDQVVLPYLKARLVAA
;
A
#
# COMPACT_ATOMS: atom_id res chain seq x y z
N GLY A 1 1.40 21.25 -21.28
CA GLY A 1 1.29 20.14 -20.33
C GLY A 1 -0.03 19.43 -20.57
N GLY A 2 0.00 18.18 -21.00
CA GLY A 2 -1.21 17.39 -21.23
C GLY A 2 -1.70 16.76 -19.94
N VAL A 3 -2.96 16.97 -19.60
CA VAL A 3 -3.62 16.32 -18.45
C VAL A 3 -3.91 14.88 -18.83
N ALA A 4 -3.24 13.93 -18.18
CA ALA A 4 -3.54 12.52 -18.32
C ALA A 4 -4.86 12.21 -17.60
N VAL A 5 -5.89 11.80 -18.36
CA VAL A 5 -7.16 11.34 -17.82
C VAL A 5 -7.13 9.82 -17.79
N LEU A 6 -7.16 9.24 -16.58
CA LEU A 6 -7.38 7.81 -16.38
C LEU A 6 -8.79 7.46 -16.86
N ARG A 7 -8.91 6.70 -17.95
CA ARG A 7 -10.18 6.09 -18.35
C ARG A 7 -10.20 4.68 -17.81
N SER A 8 -11.08 4.42 -16.84
CA SER A 8 -11.34 3.08 -16.34
C SER A 8 -11.71 2.16 -17.50
N SER A 9 -11.10 0.99 -17.49
CA SER A 9 -11.28 -0.10 -18.43
C SER A 9 -12.76 -0.48 -18.55
N ALA A 10 -13.25 -0.50 -19.78
CA ALA A 10 -14.60 -0.94 -20.10
C ALA A 10 -14.73 -2.45 -19.85
N HIS A 11 -15.20 -2.83 -18.66
CA HIS A 11 -15.70 -4.18 -18.41
C HIS A 11 -16.95 -4.40 -19.27
N ARG A 12 -16.78 -4.98 -20.47
CA ARG A 12 -17.89 -5.52 -21.24
C ARG A 12 -18.30 -6.84 -20.60
N SER A 13 -19.48 -6.89 -20.02
CA SER A 13 -20.13 -8.15 -19.66
C SER A 13 -20.37 -8.94 -20.96
N VAL A 14 -19.55 -9.97 -21.17
CA VAL A 14 -19.75 -10.94 -22.25
C VAL A 14 -20.94 -11.80 -21.84
N TYR A 15 -22.15 -11.37 -22.21
CA TYR A 15 -23.33 -12.21 -22.11
C TYR A 15 -23.09 -13.48 -22.93
N SER A 16 -23.20 -14.64 -22.29
CA SER A 16 -23.07 -15.93 -22.95
C SER A 16 -24.03 -16.01 -24.15
N ARG A 17 -23.49 -16.29 -25.34
CA ARG A 17 -24.24 -16.44 -26.61
C ARG A 17 -25.26 -17.59 -26.60
N ALA A 18 -25.33 -18.37 -25.52
CA ALA A 18 -26.10 -19.61 -25.42
C ALA A 18 -27.61 -19.42 -25.17
N ARG A 19 -28.11 -18.18 -25.05
CA ARG A 19 -29.53 -17.93 -24.74
C ARG A 19 -30.19 -16.94 -25.70
N LYS A 20 -30.19 -17.25 -27.00
CA LYS A 20 -30.80 -16.39 -28.04
C LYS A 20 -32.31 -16.15 -27.82
N ASN A 21 -32.98 -17.07 -27.13
CA ASN A 21 -34.42 -17.02 -26.85
C ASN A 21 -34.77 -16.89 -25.36
N ALA A 22 -33.81 -16.62 -24.47
CA ALA A 22 -34.17 -16.37 -23.08
C ALA A 22 -34.89 -15.02 -22.96
N PRO A 23 -35.95 -14.92 -22.16
CA PRO A 23 -36.53 -13.64 -21.80
C PRO A 23 -35.43 -12.73 -21.27
N LYS A 24 -35.24 -11.58 -21.91
CA LYS A 24 -34.33 -10.56 -21.37
C LYS A 24 -34.83 -10.18 -19.98
N PRO A 25 -33.94 -9.96 -19.00
CA PRO A 25 -34.38 -9.43 -17.71
C PRO A 25 -35.15 -8.14 -17.98
N LYS A 26 -36.42 -8.10 -17.56
CA LYS A 26 -37.25 -6.89 -17.62
C LYS A 26 -36.74 -5.94 -16.56
N VAL A 27 -35.78 -5.10 -16.93
CA VAL A 27 -35.32 -4.02 -16.07
C VAL A 27 -36.36 -2.90 -16.16
N THR A 28 -37.29 -2.86 -15.21
CA THR A 28 -38.37 -1.84 -15.13
C THR A 28 -37.83 -0.45 -14.75
N HIS A 29 -36.67 -0.38 -14.10
CA HIS A 29 -36.00 0.87 -13.73
C HIS A 29 -34.66 0.98 -14.46
N THR A 30 -34.64 1.68 -15.59
CA THR A 30 -33.44 1.83 -16.42
C THR A 30 -32.39 2.77 -15.82
N ALA A 31 -32.75 3.55 -14.80
CA ALA A 31 -31.85 4.49 -14.14
C ALA A 31 -31.93 4.35 -12.61
N LEU A 32 -30.76 4.42 -11.96
CA LEU A 32 -30.67 4.58 -10.51
C LEU A 32 -31.38 5.87 -10.08
N PRO A 33 -32.14 5.87 -8.95
CA PRO A 33 -32.73 7.06 -8.37
C PRO A 33 -31.75 8.24 -8.29
N ALA A 34 -32.23 9.46 -8.54
CA ALA A 34 -31.39 10.66 -8.52
C ALA A 34 -30.67 10.83 -7.17
N THR A 35 -31.34 10.45 -6.09
CA THR A 35 -30.80 10.44 -4.72
C THR A 35 -29.61 9.51 -4.56
N LEU A 36 -29.52 8.40 -5.30
CA LEU A 36 -28.36 7.49 -5.29
C LEU A 36 -27.23 7.94 -6.20
N ARG A 37 -27.55 8.72 -7.22
CA ARG A 37 -26.54 9.31 -8.13
C ARG A 37 -25.86 10.54 -7.52
N ALA A 38 -26.44 11.13 -6.48
CA ALA A 38 -25.81 12.19 -5.71
C ALA A 38 -24.57 11.66 -4.97
N GLU A 39 -23.48 12.44 -5.04
CA GLU A 39 -22.25 12.20 -4.29
C GLU A 39 -22.56 12.15 -2.79
N SER A 40 -21.90 11.23 -2.09
CA SER A 40 -22.05 11.09 -0.65
C SER A 40 -20.74 10.74 0.00
N VAL A 41 -20.45 11.39 1.12
CA VAL A 41 -19.28 11.08 1.95
C VAL A 41 -19.69 10.06 3.00
N LEU A 42 -18.95 8.96 3.08
CA LEU A 42 -19.09 7.93 4.11
C LEU A 42 -17.90 8.06 5.06
N THR A 43 -18.18 8.31 6.34
CA THR A 43 -17.17 8.25 7.39
C THR A 43 -17.18 6.84 8.00
N PHE A 44 -16.01 6.35 8.37
CA PHE A 44 -15.85 5.06 9.02
C PHE A 44 -14.69 5.10 10.00
N ASP A 45 -14.69 4.17 10.95
CA ASP A 45 -13.63 4.06 11.94
C ASP A 45 -12.39 3.40 11.34
N THR A 46 -11.36 4.20 11.09
CA THR A 46 -10.08 3.73 10.54
C THR A 46 -9.30 2.82 11.50
N ALA A 47 -9.58 2.86 12.80
CA ALA A 47 -8.95 1.94 13.76
C ALA A 47 -9.61 0.55 13.72
N ALA A 48 -10.94 0.51 13.53
CA ALA A 48 -11.67 -0.74 13.38
C ALA A 48 -11.46 -1.40 12.01
N TYR A 49 -11.29 -0.59 10.95
CA TYR A 49 -11.08 -1.04 9.57
C TYR A 49 -9.74 -0.51 9.04
N ASP A 50 -8.63 -0.99 9.64
CA ASP A 50 -7.29 -0.50 9.34
C ASP A 50 -6.74 -0.97 7.97
N LEU A 51 -7.29 -0.37 6.91
CA LEU A 51 -6.78 -0.56 5.55
C LEU A 51 -5.38 0.00 5.39
N ARG A 52 -5.06 1.10 6.09
CA ARG A 52 -3.77 1.77 5.96
C ARG A 52 -2.66 0.88 6.47
N GLY A 53 -2.78 0.37 7.70
CA GLY A 53 -1.81 -0.55 8.29
C GLY A 53 -1.70 -1.86 7.50
N ALA A 54 -2.82 -2.38 6.99
CA ALA A 54 -2.79 -3.55 6.12
C ALA A 54 -1.97 -3.30 4.83
N VAL A 55 -2.19 -2.17 4.15
CA VAL A 55 -1.43 -1.78 2.95
C VAL A 55 0.05 -1.56 3.27
N VAL A 56 0.36 -0.87 4.38
CA VAL A 56 1.76 -0.64 4.80
C VAL A 56 2.46 -1.97 5.07
N ALA A 57 1.83 -2.88 5.82
CA ALA A 57 2.38 -4.19 6.09
C ALA A 57 2.58 -5.01 4.82
N MET A 58 1.66 -4.91 3.86
CA MET A 58 1.75 -5.54 2.55
C MET A 58 2.92 -4.99 1.73
N LEU A 59 3.07 -3.66 1.63
CA LEU A 59 4.15 -3.00 0.90
C LEU A 59 5.53 -3.23 1.54
N HIS A 60 5.61 -3.48 2.85
CA HIS A 60 6.87 -3.88 3.47
C HIS A 60 7.34 -5.28 3.05
N ARG A 61 6.41 -6.14 2.58
CA ARG A 61 6.71 -7.47 2.06
C ARG A 61 6.86 -7.50 0.54
N SER A 62 6.60 -6.38 -0.14
CA SER A 62 6.62 -6.34 -1.60
C SER A 62 8.05 -6.37 -2.13
N ASP A 63 8.19 -6.80 -3.38
CA ASP A 63 9.46 -6.79 -4.09
C ASP A 63 10.03 -5.35 -4.21
N PRO A 64 11.33 -5.13 -4.00
CA PRO A 64 11.97 -3.82 -4.17
C PRO A 64 11.78 -3.20 -5.56
N SER A 65 11.49 -3.99 -6.59
CA SER A 65 11.15 -3.52 -7.94
C SER A 65 9.81 -2.77 -8.00
N ILE A 66 8.90 -3.02 -7.06
CA ILE A 66 7.66 -2.25 -6.87
C ILE A 66 7.96 -0.95 -6.12
N GLY A 67 8.83 -1.03 -5.11
CA GLY A 67 9.32 0.10 -4.35
C GLY A 67 9.68 -0.25 -2.91
N SER A 68 10.10 0.77 -2.17
CA SER A 68 10.52 0.61 -0.78
C SER A 68 10.21 1.84 0.04
N PHE A 69 9.98 1.65 1.34
CA PHE A 69 10.00 2.75 2.31
C PHE A 69 11.44 3.23 2.50
N ALA A 70 11.64 4.54 2.58
CA ALA A 70 12.94 5.10 2.91
C ALA A 70 13.41 4.52 4.25
N HIS A 71 14.61 3.95 4.27
CA HIS A 71 15.24 3.59 5.53
C HIS A 71 15.45 4.89 6.32
N PRO A 72 15.17 4.95 7.64
CA PRO A 72 15.66 6.05 8.44
C PRO A 72 17.18 6.05 8.28
N SER A 73 17.69 6.99 7.47
CA SER A 73 19.12 7.17 7.30
C SER A 73 19.65 7.50 8.68
N LEU A 74 20.55 6.67 9.21
CA LEU A 74 21.34 7.06 10.39
C LEU A 74 21.90 8.46 10.14
N PRO A 75 21.99 9.30 11.19
CA PRO A 75 22.63 10.60 11.06
C PRO A 75 24.01 10.41 10.42
N PRO A 76 24.44 11.30 9.50
CA PRO A 76 25.74 11.19 8.87
C PRO A 76 26.79 11.10 9.98
N SER A 77 27.48 9.96 10.06
CA SER A 77 28.64 9.82 10.93
C SER A 77 29.54 11.02 10.68
N PRO A 78 29.91 11.80 11.71
CA PRO A 78 30.75 12.97 11.50
C PRO A 78 32.06 12.48 10.86
N SER A 79 32.29 12.94 9.62
CA SER A 79 33.49 12.65 8.85
C SER A 79 34.71 13.01 9.70
N THR A 80 35.38 11.98 10.22
CA THR A 80 36.69 12.14 10.86
C THR A 80 37.68 12.43 9.74
N SER A 81 38.04 13.70 9.65
CA SER A 81 39.07 14.25 8.79
C SER A 81 40.37 13.44 8.91
N THR A 82 40.73 12.75 7.83
CA THR A 82 42.03 12.14 7.60
C THR A 82 43.12 13.20 7.44
N SER A 83 44.16 13.17 8.30
CA SER A 83 45.61 13.20 7.96
C SER A 83 46.48 13.52 9.21
N PRO A 84 47.79 13.21 9.24
CA PRO A 84 48.48 11.92 9.11
C PRO A 84 49.39 11.61 10.34
N SER A 85 49.90 10.37 10.45
CA SER A 85 50.79 9.85 11.52
C SER A 85 52.19 10.50 11.54
N PRO A 86 53.03 10.33 12.60
CA PRO A 86 53.85 9.10 12.71
C PRO A 86 54.29 8.62 14.13
N LEU A 87 54.67 7.33 14.16
CA LEU A 87 55.77 6.69 14.93
C LEU A 87 55.64 6.31 16.44
N SER A 88 55.52 5.00 16.65
CA SER A 88 56.14 4.10 17.64
C SER A 88 56.36 4.51 19.12
N SER A 89 55.68 3.80 20.05
CA SER A 89 56.26 2.71 20.87
C SER A 89 55.19 2.04 21.79
N PRO A 90 55.29 0.72 22.09
CA PRO A 90 54.46 -0.02 23.07
C PRO A 90 55.29 -0.35 24.35
N PRO A 91 54.85 -1.27 25.25
CA PRO A 91 53.53 -1.51 25.86
C PRO A 91 53.62 -1.45 27.42
N ASP A 92 52.53 -1.18 28.13
CA ASP A 92 52.41 -1.71 29.49
C ASP A 92 50.94 -1.92 29.91
N GLY A 93 50.73 -2.96 30.71
CA GLY A 93 49.46 -3.67 30.92
C GLY A 93 48.40 -2.96 31.77
N GLY A 94 47.26 -3.65 31.86
CA GLY A 94 46.10 -3.26 32.67
C GLY A 94 44.82 -3.71 31.97
N ASP A 95 44.39 -4.96 32.15
CA ASP A 95 43.59 -5.44 33.30
C ASP A 95 42.08 -5.35 33.01
N GLY A 96 41.38 -6.39 33.45
CA GLY A 96 40.09 -6.84 32.95
C GLY A 96 38.94 -5.87 33.19
N GLY A 97 38.04 -5.85 32.21
CA GLY A 97 36.74 -5.21 32.32
C GLY A 97 35.73 -6.02 31.54
N ASP A 98 35.01 -6.90 32.23
CA ASP A 98 33.85 -7.62 31.75
C ASP A 98 32.77 -6.62 31.31
N GLY A 99 32.85 -6.23 30.04
CA GLY A 99 31.93 -5.33 29.37
C GLY A 99 30.64 -6.07 29.03
N ASP A 100 29.71 -5.96 29.97
CA ASP A 100 28.31 -6.34 29.91
C ASP A 100 27.67 -6.16 28.52
N TYR A 101 27.09 -7.25 28.06
CA TYR A 101 26.36 -7.44 26.81
C TYR A 101 25.05 -6.65 26.84
N THR A 102 25.14 -5.35 26.62
CA THR A 102 23.98 -4.57 26.17
C THR A 102 23.70 -4.95 24.73
N SER A 103 22.96 -6.06 24.58
CA SER A 103 22.21 -6.38 23.39
C SER A 103 21.33 -5.17 23.08
N ALA A 104 21.79 -4.34 22.15
CA ALA A 104 20.96 -3.38 21.47
C ALA A 104 19.88 -4.20 20.78
N SER A 105 18.77 -4.37 21.51
CA SER A 105 17.49 -4.81 20.99
C SER A 105 17.26 -3.96 19.77
N THR A 106 17.53 -4.57 18.62
CA THR A 106 17.22 -4.03 17.31
C THR A 106 15.70 -4.08 17.25
N ALA A 107 15.09 -3.12 17.95
CA ALA A 107 13.67 -2.86 17.91
C ALA A 107 13.41 -2.45 16.47
N SER A 108 13.04 -3.44 15.65
CA SER A 108 12.44 -3.18 14.35
C SER A 108 11.40 -2.09 14.57
N PRO A 109 11.50 -0.94 13.89
CA PRO A 109 10.54 0.12 14.08
C PRO A 109 9.15 -0.47 13.84
N PRO A 110 8.13 -0.12 14.66
CA PRO A 110 6.80 -0.66 14.50
C PRO A 110 6.31 -0.29 13.10
N LEU A 111 6.26 -1.28 12.20
CA LEU A 111 5.88 -1.13 10.80
C LEU A 111 4.53 -0.40 10.63
N ALA A 112 3.69 -0.39 11.68
CA ALA A 112 2.43 0.35 11.77
C ALA A 112 2.57 1.88 11.59
N GLN A 113 3.75 2.47 11.80
CA GLN A 113 3.96 3.91 11.67
C GLN A 113 4.49 4.36 10.32
N ALA A 114 4.88 3.45 9.43
CA ALA A 114 5.38 3.86 8.11
C ALA A 114 4.29 4.64 7.36
N ARG A 115 4.67 5.82 6.87
CA ARG A 115 3.78 6.70 6.13
C ARG A 115 3.71 6.24 4.68
N LEU A 116 2.51 6.03 4.14
CA LEU A 116 2.35 5.69 2.73
C LEU A 116 3.01 6.74 1.82
N GLU A 117 3.01 8.01 2.24
CA GLU A 117 3.69 9.10 1.52
C GLU A 117 5.23 8.97 1.49
N SER A 118 5.81 8.07 2.27
CA SER A 118 7.26 7.77 2.29
C SER A 118 7.64 6.56 1.44
N PHE A 119 6.67 5.83 0.89
CA PHE A 119 6.93 4.79 -0.11
C PHE A 119 7.47 5.44 -1.39
N ARG A 120 8.53 4.87 -1.95
CA ARG A 120 9.17 5.38 -3.16
C ARG A 120 9.20 4.28 -4.21
N VAL A 121 8.69 4.60 -5.40
CA VAL A 121 8.76 3.74 -6.59
C VAL A 121 10.12 3.97 -7.28
N PRO A 122 10.84 2.92 -7.69
CA PRO A 122 12.14 3.08 -8.32
C PRO A 122 12.02 3.85 -9.65
N PRO A 123 12.97 4.72 -10.01
CA PRO A 123 12.93 5.47 -11.27
C PRO A 123 12.84 4.56 -12.51
N VAL A 124 13.43 3.36 -12.44
CA VAL A 124 13.37 2.35 -13.51
C VAL A 124 11.94 1.87 -13.80
N ALA A 125 11.07 1.83 -12.78
CA ALA A 125 9.65 1.54 -12.97
C ALA A 125 8.88 2.71 -13.63
N LEU A 126 9.47 3.91 -13.67
CA LEU A 126 8.88 5.12 -14.24
C LEU A 126 9.44 5.48 -15.64
N LEU A 127 10.50 4.81 -16.09
CA LEU A 127 11.27 5.12 -17.30
C LEU A 127 10.61 4.64 -18.61
N GLY A 128 9.49 3.90 -18.55
CA GLY A 128 8.73 3.51 -19.74
C GLY A 128 8.00 4.69 -20.37
N SER A 129 8.29 5.01 -21.64
CA SER A 129 7.60 6.03 -22.43
C SER A 129 6.12 5.66 -22.62
N GLY A 130 5.28 6.00 -21.65
CA GLY A 130 3.87 5.62 -21.61
C GLY A 130 3.36 5.10 -20.27
N GLY A 131 4.20 5.03 -19.23
CA GLY A 131 3.77 4.58 -17.90
C GLY A 131 3.39 3.09 -17.83
N SER A 132 3.76 2.29 -18.84
CA SER A 132 3.59 0.84 -18.79
C SER A 132 4.68 0.24 -17.89
N CYS A 133 4.39 0.23 -16.60
CA CYS A 133 5.06 -0.66 -15.66
C CYS A 133 4.16 -1.87 -15.42
N GLU A 134 3.72 -2.52 -16.51
CA GLU A 134 2.73 -3.61 -16.47
C GLU A 134 3.19 -4.74 -15.53
N ALA A 135 4.48 -5.07 -15.52
CA ALA A 135 5.04 -6.05 -14.60
C ALA A 135 4.89 -5.66 -13.12
N SER A 136 5.23 -4.42 -12.73
CA SER A 136 5.09 -4.00 -11.33
C SER A 136 3.63 -3.75 -10.94
N GLN A 137 2.78 -3.34 -11.88
CA GLN A 137 1.33 -3.23 -11.67
C GLN A 137 0.71 -4.61 -11.45
N GLN A 138 1.07 -5.60 -12.27
CA GLN A 138 0.63 -6.97 -12.12
C GLN A 138 1.14 -7.56 -10.80
N ALA A 139 2.42 -7.37 -10.47
CA ALA A 139 2.99 -7.84 -9.21
C ALA A 139 2.30 -7.21 -7.99
N LEU A 140 1.93 -5.92 -8.05
CA LEU A 140 1.15 -5.28 -7.00
C LEU A 140 -0.29 -5.81 -6.94
N ALA A 141 -0.92 -6.05 -8.09
CA ALA A 141 -2.26 -6.62 -8.15
C ALA A 141 -2.30 -8.04 -7.57
N ASP A 142 -1.30 -8.87 -7.90
CA ASP A 142 -1.13 -10.22 -7.36
C ASP A 142 -0.88 -10.19 -5.85
N LEU A 143 -0.09 -9.22 -5.38
CA LEU A 143 0.15 -9.01 -3.96
C LEU A 143 -1.15 -8.65 -3.23
N ILE A 144 -1.94 -7.72 -3.77
CA ILE A 144 -3.25 -7.34 -3.21
C ILE A 144 -4.21 -8.54 -3.21
N ALA A 145 -4.26 -9.28 -4.32
CA ALA A 145 -5.15 -10.42 -4.48
C ALA A 145 -4.82 -11.60 -3.56
N SER A 146 -3.57 -11.69 -3.10
CA SER A 146 -3.10 -12.74 -2.19
C SER A 146 -3.02 -12.30 -0.72
N ASP A 147 -3.15 -10.99 -0.42
CA ASP A 147 -3.01 -10.48 0.94
C ASP A 147 -4.28 -10.67 1.78
N ALA A 148 -4.30 -11.76 2.57
CA ALA A 148 -5.44 -12.11 3.42
C ALA A 148 -5.80 -11.02 4.45
N ARG A 149 -4.83 -10.25 4.96
CA ARG A 149 -5.09 -9.21 5.97
C ARG A 149 -5.78 -8.01 5.35
N PHE A 150 -5.28 -7.53 4.23
CA PHE A 150 -5.90 -6.47 3.46
C PHE A 150 -7.30 -6.86 3.01
N LEU A 151 -7.45 -8.05 2.41
CA LEU A 151 -8.76 -8.52 1.95
C LEU A 151 -9.74 -8.65 3.12
N SER A 152 -9.33 -9.20 4.26
CA SER A 152 -10.19 -9.29 5.44
C SER A 152 -10.63 -7.90 5.95
N ALA A 153 -9.73 -6.93 6.03
CA ALA A 153 -10.06 -5.57 6.45
C ALA A 153 -10.99 -4.87 5.45
N PHE A 154 -10.75 -5.05 4.15
CA PHE A 154 -11.60 -4.53 3.08
C PHE A 154 -13.00 -5.15 3.09
N HIS A 155 -13.09 -6.48 3.21
CA HIS A 155 -14.37 -7.18 3.32
C HIS A 155 -15.15 -6.70 4.54
N ALA A 156 -14.51 -6.57 5.70
CA ALA A 156 -15.17 -6.06 6.90
C ALA A 156 -15.72 -4.64 6.69
N LEU A 157 -14.95 -3.74 6.07
CA LEU A 157 -15.41 -2.38 5.75
C LEU A 157 -16.63 -2.39 4.82
N VAL A 158 -16.57 -3.19 3.75
CA VAL A 158 -17.65 -3.28 2.76
C VAL A 158 -18.91 -3.84 3.40
N ASP A 159 -18.80 -4.95 4.12
CA ASP A 159 -19.96 -5.67 4.66
C ASP A 159 -20.62 -4.93 5.83
N GLN A 160 -19.82 -4.32 6.70
CA GLN A 160 -20.32 -3.71 7.93
C GLN A 160 -20.62 -2.22 7.81
N VAL A 161 -20.03 -1.53 6.82
CA VAL A 161 -20.20 -0.07 6.68
C VAL A 161 -20.81 0.30 5.33
N VAL A 162 -20.18 -0.10 4.23
CA VAL A 162 -20.59 0.36 2.89
C VAL A 162 -21.95 -0.21 2.48
N LEU A 163 -22.14 -1.52 2.60
CA LEU A 163 -23.39 -2.16 2.20
C LEU A 163 -24.59 -1.71 3.05
N PRO A 164 -24.52 -1.63 4.38
CA PRO A 164 -25.60 -1.08 5.19
C PRO A 164 -25.94 0.36 4.81
N TYR A 165 -24.93 1.20 4.56
CA TYR A 165 -25.12 2.57 4.13
C TYR A 165 -25.86 2.67 2.78
N LEU A 166 -25.43 1.90 1.78
CA LEU A 166 -26.07 1.88 0.46
C LEU A 166 -27.50 1.34 0.54
N LYS A 167 -27.75 0.31 1.35
CA LYS A 167 -29.10 -0.23 1.60
C LYS A 167 -30.02 0.83 2.22
N ALA A 168 -29.55 1.57 3.23
CA ALA A 168 -30.33 2.63 3.85
C ALA A 168 -30.71 3.72 2.84
N ARG A 169 -29.77 4.12 1.97
CA ARG A 169 -30.06 5.09 0.90
C ARG A 169 -31.04 4.57 -0.15
N LEU A 170 -31.00 3.28 -0.46
CA LEU A 170 -31.93 2.64 -1.39
C LEU A 170 -33.36 2.62 -0.84
N VAL A 171 -33.53 2.39 0.46
CA VAL A 171 -34.86 2.37 1.12
C VAL A 171 -35.44 3.78 1.28
N ALA A 172 -34.58 4.80 1.44
CA ALA A 172 -35.00 6.19 1.57
C ALA A 172 -35.30 6.90 0.23
N ALA A 173 -35.11 6.23 -0.90
CA ALA A 173 -35.30 6.75 -2.26
C ALA A 173 -36.66 6.35 -2.84
#